data_AF-A0A165DB03-F1
#
_entry.id   AF-A0A165DB03-F1
#
_cell.length_a   1.000
_cell.length_b   1.000
_cell.length_c   1.000
_cell.angle_alpha   90.00
_cell.angle_beta   90.00
_cell.angle_gamma   90.00
#
_symmetry.space_group_name_H-M   'P 1'
#
loop_
_entity.id
_entity.type
_entity.pdbx_description
1 polymer ?
#
loop_
_entity_poly.entity_id
_entity_poly.type
_entity_poly.pdbx_seq_one_letter_code
_entity_poly.pdbx_strand_id
1 'polypeptide(L)'
;PFWIDLPHVNVYDTFTPDGLHELHKGIFKDHLLKWCIDLCGKEELDNRFRCVPPHSDLKHFKLGVSTLSQTTGKEHKHMEKVLIALLHG
;
A
#
# COMPACT_ATOMS: atom_id res chain seq x y z
N PRO A 1 0.53 16.32 28.40
CA PRO A 1 1.53 15.75 27.46
C PRO A 1 2.93 16.25 27.82
N PHE A 2 4.00 15.51 27.51
CA PHE A 2 5.36 15.94 27.91
C PHE A 2 5.81 17.25 27.23
N TRP A 3 5.16 17.64 26.12
CA TRP A 3 5.49 18.81 25.31
C TRP A 3 4.69 20.07 25.67
N ILE A 4 3.84 20.04 26.70
CA ILE A 4 2.92 21.16 27.01
C ILE A 4 3.64 22.45 27.42
N ASP A 5 4.82 22.32 28.03
CA ASP A 5 5.63 23.44 28.52
C ASP A 5 6.69 23.91 27.51
N LEU A 6 6.57 23.51 26.24
CA LEU A 6 7.45 23.92 25.15
C LEU A 6 6.72 24.93 24.23
N PRO A 7 6.65 26.23 24.60
CA PRO A 7 5.79 27.23 23.95
C PRO A 7 6.18 27.57 22.50
N HIS A 8 7.37 27.14 22.06
CA HIS A 8 7.89 27.40 20.72
C HIS A 8 8.04 26.14 19.86
N VAL A 9 7.61 24.98 20.37
CA VAL A 9 7.72 23.70 19.67
C VAL A 9 6.35 23.26 19.16
N ASN A 10 6.20 23.18 17.85
CA ASN A 10 5.12 22.42 17.26
C ASN A 10 5.53 20.94 17.23
N VAL A 11 4.98 20.14 18.14
CA VAL A 11 5.36 18.72 18.27
C VAL A 11 5.10 17.94 16.97
N TYR A 12 4.10 18.34 16.18
CA TYR A 12 3.75 17.67 14.92
C TYR A 12 4.85 17.79 13.86
N ASP A 13 5.63 18.87 13.88
CA ASP A 13 6.74 19.08 12.95
C ASP A 13 7.99 18.26 13.32
N THR A 14 8.03 17.70 14.53
CA THR A 14 9.16 16.91 15.03
C THR A 14 9.06 15.42 14.68
N PHE A 15 7.86 14.94 14.36
CA PHE A 15 7.65 13.56 13.93
C PHE A 15 7.94 13.44 12.45
N THR A 16 8.97 12.66 12.09
CA THR A 16 9.15 12.25 10.70
C THR A 16 7.98 11.32 10.33
N PRO A 17 7.31 11.54 9.18
CA PRO A 17 6.23 10.68 8.74
C PRO A 17 6.67 9.22 8.71
N ASP A 18 5.87 8.33 9.29
CA ASP A 18 6.17 6.90 9.29
C ASP A 18 5.81 6.33 7.91
N GLY A 19 6.81 6.20 7.05
CA GLY A 19 6.62 5.68 5.70
C GLY A 19 6.04 4.27 5.66
N LEU A 20 6.27 3.44 6.67
CA LEU A 20 5.73 2.09 6.70
C LEU A 20 4.26 2.09 7.14
N HIS A 21 3.97 2.69 8.30
CA HIS A 21 2.64 2.65 8.87
C HIS A 21 1.68 3.64 8.24
N GLU A 22 2.11 4.88 8.01
CA GLU A 22 1.24 5.92 7.47
C GLU A 22 1.11 5.78 5.95
N LEU A 23 2.23 5.70 5.23
CA LEU A 23 2.19 5.68 3.77
C LEU A 23 1.87 4.30 3.19
N HIS A 24 2.74 3.30 3.40
CA HIS A 24 2.57 1.98 2.78
C HIS A 24 1.35 1.21 3.31
N LYS A 25 1.12 1.23 4.62
CA LYS A 25 -0.03 0.55 5.22
C LYS A 25 -1.27 1.43 5.20
N GLY A 26 -1.21 2.63 5.77
CA GLY A 26 -2.37 3.52 5.87
C GLY A 26 -2.89 3.95 4.51
N ILE A 27 -2.17 4.84 3.83
CA ILE A 27 -2.62 5.44 2.57
C ILE A 27 -2.74 4.40 1.46
N PHE A 28 -1.70 3.59 1.23
CA PHE A 28 -1.71 2.65 0.13
C PHE A 28 -2.62 1.44 0.39
N LYS A 29 -2.34 0.62 1.40
CA LYS A 29 -3.10 -0.64 1.60
C LYS A 29 -4.53 -0.39 2.09
N ASP A 30 -4.68 0.32 3.20
CA ASP A 30 -5.95 0.38 3.92
C ASP A 30 -6.97 1.32 3.25
N HIS A 31 -6.49 2.28 2.45
CA HIS A 31 -7.33 3.22 1.70
C HIS A 31 -7.29 2.99 0.18
N LEU A 32 -6.16 3.25 -0.49
CA LEU A 32 -6.11 3.30 -1.95
C LEU A 32 -6.37 1.94 -2.61
N LEU A 33 -5.63 0.91 -2.23
CA LEU A 33 -5.78 -0.44 -2.77
C LEU A 33 -7.17 -1.00 -2.47
N LYS A 34 -7.68 -0.76 -1.26
CA LYS A 34 -9.05 -1.13 -0.90
C LYS A 34 -10.08 -0.47 -1.82
N TRP A 35 -9.95 0.83 -2.07
CA TRP A 35 -10.83 1.55 -2.98
C TRP A 35 -10.76 1.02 -4.42
N CYS A 36 -9.56 0.71 -4.91
CA CYS A 36 -9.37 0.08 -6.22
C CYS A 36 -10.05 -1.29 -6.31
N ILE A 37 -9.96 -2.11 -5.25
CA ILE A 37 -10.64 -3.41 -5.16
C ILE A 37 -12.16 -3.22 -5.24
N ASP A 38 -12.70 -2.22 -4.53
CA ASP A 38 -14.13 -1.94 -4.51
C ASP A 38 -14.63 -1.41 -5.87
N LEU A 39 -13.81 -0.61 -6.58
CA LEU A 39 -14.15 -0.07 -7.91
C LEU A 39 -14.03 -1.09 -9.05
N CYS A 40 -12.90 -1.80 -9.12
CA CYS A 40 -12.63 -2.74 -10.21
C CYS A 40 -13.29 -4.11 -9.99
N GLY A 41 -13.63 -4.43 -8.74
CA GLY A 41 -14.03 -5.77 -8.34
C GLY A 41 -12.83 -6.61 -7.94
N LYS A 42 -12.98 -7.33 -6.82
CA LYS A 42 -11.95 -8.18 -6.20
C LYS A 42 -11.39 -9.22 -7.17
N GLU A 43 -12.26 -9.92 -7.90
CA GLU A 43 -11.85 -10.98 -8.82
C GLU A 43 -11.04 -10.45 -10.00
N GLU A 44 -11.52 -9.36 -10.60
CA GLU A 44 -10.85 -8.73 -11.75
C GLU A 44 -9.47 -8.21 -11.37
N LEU A 45 -9.36 -7.48 -10.26
CA LEU A 45 -8.06 -6.94 -9.84
C LEU A 45 -7.08 -8.08 -9.50
N ASP A 46 -7.54 -9.14 -8.83
CA ASP A 46 -6.70 -10.31 -8.57
C ASP A 46 -6.25 -11.01 -9.85
N ASN A 47 -7.13 -11.13 -10.85
CA ASN A 47 -6.76 -11.69 -12.16
C ASN A 47 -5.67 -10.85 -12.83
N ARG A 48 -5.77 -9.52 -12.77
CA ARG A 48 -4.73 -8.62 -13.29
C ARG A 48 -3.40 -8.79 -12.56
N PHE A 49 -3.40 -8.88 -11.24
CA PHE A 49 -2.19 -9.17 -10.45
C PHE A 49 -1.57 -10.53 -10.82
N ARG A 50 -2.37 -11.55 -11.14
CA ARG A 50 -1.89 -12.85 -11.62
C ARG A 50 -1.32 -12.80 -13.03
N CYS A 51 -1.80 -11.89 -13.87
CA CYS A 51 -1.30 -11.72 -15.24
C CYS A 51 0.03 -10.96 -15.32
N VAL A 52 0.51 -10.33 -14.22
CA VAL A 52 1.82 -9.67 -14.20
C VAL A 52 2.92 -10.68 -14.52
N PRO A 53 3.69 -10.50 -15.63
CA PRO A 53 4.77 -11.41 -15.98
C PRO A 53 5.83 -11.49 -14.88
N PRO A 54 6.46 -12.65 -14.67
CA PRO A 54 7.59 -12.77 -13.74
C PRO A 54 8.72 -11.81 -14.12
N HIS A 55 9.22 -11.05 -13.15
CA HIS A 55 10.34 -10.13 -13.31
C HIS A 55 11.21 -10.17 -12.05
N SER A 56 12.53 -10.03 -12.19
CA SER A 56 13.49 -10.11 -11.06
C SER A 56 13.17 -9.15 -9.92
N ASP A 57 12.70 -7.94 -10.25
CA ASP A 57 12.42 -6.87 -9.28
C ASP A 57 10.95 -6.78 -8.83
N LEU A 58 10.09 -7.70 -9.29
CA LEU A 58 8.66 -7.73 -8.98
C LEU A 58 8.28 -9.04 -8.30
N LYS A 59 7.42 -8.95 -7.29
CA LYS A 59 6.80 -10.13 -6.69
C LYS A 59 5.61 -10.52 -7.56
N HIS A 60 5.54 -11.79 -7.91
CA HIS A 60 4.41 -12.35 -8.63
C HIS A 60 3.35 -12.89 -7.64
N PHE A 61 2.11 -12.41 -7.76
CA PHE A 61 1.02 -12.71 -6.82
C PHE A 61 0.08 -13.79 -7.41
N LYS A 62 0.52 -15.05 -7.35
CA LYS A 62 -0.16 -16.21 -7.99
C LYS A 62 -1.62 -16.42 -7.57
N LEU A 63 -1.97 -16.06 -6.34
CA LEU A 63 -3.32 -16.21 -5.80
C LEU A 63 -4.09 -14.88 -5.79
N GLY A 64 -3.56 -13.85 -6.45
CA GLY A 64 -4.03 -12.47 -6.27
C GLY A 64 -3.53 -11.85 -4.96
N VAL A 65 -3.93 -10.60 -4.72
CA VAL A 65 -3.56 -9.82 -3.53
C VAL A 65 -4.65 -9.84 -2.47
N SER A 66 -5.89 -10.08 -2.87
CA SER A 66 -7.05 -10.02 -1.98
C SER A 66 -7.14 -11.17 -0.98
N THR A 67 -6.35 -12.23 -1.17
CA THR A 67 -6.25 -13.39 -0.29
C THR A 67 -5.29 -13.17 0.89
N LEU A 68 -4.49 -12.10 0.84
CA LEU A 68 -3.48 -11.79 1.84
C LEU A 68 -4.13 -11.08 3.04
N SER A 69 -4.33 -11.80 4.14
CA SER A 69 -4.82 -11.23 5.40
C SER A 69 -3.77 -10.32 6.07
N GLN A 70 -2.49 -10.66 5.92
CA GLN A 70 -1.35 -9.89 6.37
C GLN A 70 -0.39 -9.63 5.22
N THR A 71 0.15 -8.42 5.19
CA THR A 71 1.07 -7.95 4.16
C THR A 71 2.24 -7.23 4.82
N THR A 72 3.43 -7.49 4.31
CA THR A 72 4.68 -6.86 4.71
C THR A 72 4.89 -5.55 3.94
N GLY A 73 5.73 -4.65 4.46
CA GLY A 73 6.10 -3.43 3.74
C GLY A 73 6.72 -3.71 2.36
N LYS A 74 7.47 -4.81 2.22
CA LYS A 74 8.02 -5.24 0.93
C LYS A 74 6.92 -5.60 -0.06
N GLU A 75 5.86 -6.27 0.40
CA GLU A 75 4.71 -6.60 -0.44
C GLU A 75 3.95 -5.35 -0.88
N HIS A 76 3.73 -4.37 0.01
CA HIS A 76 3.15 -3.08 -0.39
C HIS A 76 3.95 -2.44 -1.51
N LYS A 77 5.27 -2.35 -1.36
CA LYS A 77 6.15 -1.79 -2.40
C LYS A 77 6.03 -2.52 -3.74
N HIS A 78 5.88 -3.84 -3.74
CA HIS A 78 5.68 -4.60 -4.98
C HIS A 78 4.31 -4.37 -5.59
N MET A 79 3.25 -4.23 -4.80
CA MET A 79 1.91 -3.88 -5.28
C MET A 79 1.89 -2.46 -5.86
N GLU A 80 2.49 -1.49 -5.16
CA GLU A 80 2.60 -0.09 -5.58
C GLU A 80 3.25 0.07 -6.95
N LYS A 81 4.34 -0.68 -7.22
CA LYS A 81 5.06 -0.64 -8.50
C LYS A 81 4.20 -0.99 -9.71
N VAL A 82 3.17 -1.82 -9.53
CA VAL A 82 2.37 -2.36 -10.65
C VAL A 82 0.94 -1.81 -10.67
N LEU A 83 0.43 -1.27 -9.56
CA LEU A 83 -0.98 -0.91 -9.41
C LEU A 83 -1.50 -0.01 -10.55
N ILE A 84 -0.77 1.05 -10.91
CA ILE A 84 -1.22 1.99 -11.95
C ILE A 84 -1.39 1.29 -13.30
N ALA A 85 -0.44 0.44 -13.69
CA ALA A 85 -0.53 -0.33 -14.93
C ALA A 85 -1.73 -1.28 -14.90
N LEU A 86 -1.98 -1.93 -13.76
CA LEU A 86 -3.12 -2.83 -13.60
C LEU A 86 -4.47 -2.10 -13.66
N LEU A 87 -4.56 -0.83 -13.24
CA LEU A 87 -5.80 -0.07 -13.31
C LEU A 87 -6.13 0.40 -14.74
N HIS A 88 -5.10 0.69 -15.55
CA HIS A 88 -5.30 1.13 -16.93
C HIS A 88 -5.88 0.02 -17.83
N GLY A 89 -5.48 -1.24 -17.61
CA GLY A 89 -5.87 -2.39 -18.42
C GLY A 89 -4.70 -2.92 -19.24
#